data_AF-A0A0F7Y6F9-F1
#
_entry.id   AF-A0A0F7Y6F9-F1
#
_cell.length_a   1.000
_cell.length_b   1.000
_cell.length_c   1.000
_cell.angle_alpha   90.00
_cell.angle_beta   90.00
_cell.angle_gamma   90.00
#
_symmetry.space_group_name_H-M   'P 1'
#
loop_
_entity.id
_entity.type
_entity.pdbx_description
1 polymer ?
#
loop_
_entity_poly.entity_id
_entity_poly.type
_entity_poly.pdbx_seq_one_letter_code
_entity_poly.pdbx_strand_id
1 'polypeptide(L)'
;MKQHRLAAAVALVGLVLAGCDAQTSSVELKTPAQKASYGIGLNMGKSLAQEGMDDLDSKAVAQGIEDAVGKKEQRIKDEELVEAFTALQKRAEERLTKASEEAAAAGKKFLEENGKKPGVITTASGLQYEVVKKADGPQPKPTDVVTVHYEGKLTDGKVFDSSVERGSPIDLPVSGVIPGWVEGLQLMHVGEKYKLYIPAELAYGAQSPSPLIPANSVLVFDLELLAIKDPAKAGEAPAK
;
A
#
# COMPACT_ATOMS: atom_id res chain seq x y z
N MET A 1 -18.96 17.82 92.09
CA MET A 1 -20.43 17.60 92.03
C MET A 1 -20.81 17.50 90.56
N LYS A 2 -21.42 16.46 89.97
CA LYS A 2 -22.13 15.26 90.39
C LYS A 2 -21.88 14.17 89.32
N GLN A 3 -21.95 12.91 89.73
CA GLN A 3 -21.86 11.72 88.86
C GLN A 3 -23.23 11.32 88.26
N HIS A 4 -23.12 10.42 87.27
CA HIS A 4 -24.11 9.44 86.73
C HIS A 4 -24.95 9.94 85.52
N ARG A 5 -25.24 9.15 84.46
CA ARG A 5 -25.46 7.69 84.30
C ARG A 5 -25.13 7.19 82.88
N LEU A 6 -24.86 5.88 82.78
CA LEU A 6 -24.83 5.05 81.57
C LEU A 6 -26.12 5.13 80.73
N ALA A 7 -25.97 5.01 79.41
CA ALA A 7 -26.88 4.23 78.55
C ALA A 7 -26.09 3.65 77.37
N ALA A 8 -26.13 2.32 77.21
CA ALA A 8 -25.62 1.59 76.07
C ALA A 8 -26.66 1.57 74.94
N ALA A 9 -26.25 1.65 73.68
CA ALA A 9 -27.04 1.15 72.55
C ALA A 9 -26.12 0.74 71.38
N VAL A 10 -26.48 -0.40 70.81
CA VAL A 10 -25.80 -1.28 69.85
C VAL A 10 -25.97 -0.82 68.38
N ALA A 11 -25.01 -1.22 67.53
CA ALA A 11 -25.06 -1.41 66.06
C ALA A 11 -25.09 -0.14 65.17
N LEU A 12 -24.47 -0.08 63.98
CA LEU A 12 -24.25 -1.11 62.95
C LEU A 12 -23.02 -0.78 62.08
N VAL A 13 -22.38 -1.84 61.59
CA VAL A 13 -21.33 -1.86 60.56
C VAL A 13 -21.83 -1.26 59.25
N GLY A 14 -21.05 -0.35 58.67
CA GLY A 14 -21.12 0.04 57.26
C GLY A 14 -19.74 -0.13 56.63
N LEU A 15 -19.41 -1.34 56.21
CA LEU A 15 -18.23 -1.63 55.41
C LEU A 15 -18.50 -1.08 53.99
N VAL A 16 -18.01 0.12 53.69
CA VAL A 16 -18.05 0.66 52.33
C VAL A 16 -16.98 -0.08 51.53
N LEU A 17 -17.41 -1.11 50.80
CA LEU A 17 -16.67 -1.70 49.70
C LEU A 17 -16.44 -0.59 48.68
N ALA A 18 -15.24 -0.01 48.67
CA ALA A 18 -14.75 0.80 47.57
C ALA A 18 -14.57 -0.16 46.38
N GLY A 19 -15.65 -0.32 45.62
CA GLY A 19 -15.62 -0.98 44.33
C GLY A 19 -14.60 -0.30 43.43
N CYS A 20 -13.79 -1.11 42.75
CA CYS A 20 -12.95 -0.68 41.66
C CYS A 20 -13.81 0.00 40.60
N ASP A 21 -13.89 1.32 40.64
CA ASP A 21 -14.30 2.10 39.49
C ASP A 21 -13.20 1.92 38.44
N ALA A 22 -13.49 1.09 37.45
CA ALA A 22 -12.75 1.02 36.22
C ALA A 22 -12.96 2.34 35.49
N GLN A 23 -12.27 3.38 35.95
CA GLN A 23 -12.31 4.70 35.38
C GLN A 23 -11.57 4.63 34.04
N THR A 24 -12.31 4.31 32.98
CA THR A 24 -11.96 4.63 31.59
C THR A 24 -11.84 6.15 31.49
N SER A 25 -10.71 6.67 31.93
CA SER A 25 -10.37 8.07 31.83
C SER A 25 -10.03 8.32 30.37
N SER A 26 -10.96 8.92 29.63
CA SER A 26 -10.68 9.40 28.28
C SER A 26 -9.48 10.34 28.32
N VAL A 27 -8.44 10.07 27.54
CA VAL A 27 -7.24 10.92 27.48
C VAL A 27 -7.65 12.29 26.94
N GLU A 28 -7.48 13.34 27.76
CA GLU A 28 -7.76 14.71 27.33
C GLU A 28 -6.69 15.22 26.35
N LEU A 29 -7.10 15.91 25.27
CA LEU A 29 -6.23 16.44 24.22
C LEU A 29 -6.19 17.98 24.21
N LYS A 30 -5.96 18.58 25.38
CA LYS A 30 -6.04 20.05 25.57
C LYS A 30 -4.70 20.75 25.39
N THR A 31 -3.61 20.18 25.90
CA THR A 31 -2.29 20.82 25.88
C THR A 31 -1.50 20.50 24.60
N PRO A 32 -0.51 21.34 24.23
CA PRO A 32 0.40 21.03 23.13
C PRO A 32 1.09 19.66 23.28
N ALA A 33 1.51 19.31 24.50
CA ALA A 33 2.13 18.02 24.78
C ALA A 33 1.16 16.85 24.53
N GLN A 34 -0.08 16.93 25.01
CA GLN A 34 -1.10 15.90 24.79
C GLN A 34 -1.38 15.68 23.29
N LYS A 35 -1.50 16.77 22.53
CA LYS A 35 -1.72 16.71 21.08
C LYS A 35 -0.53 16.09 20.35
N ALA A 36 0.69 16.44 20.74
CA ALA A 36 1.91 15.86 20.17
C ALA A 36 2.00 14.34 20.45
N SER A 37 1.74 13.91 21.68
CA SER A 37 1.71 12.48 22.06
C SER A 37 0.66 11.70 21.26
N TYR A 38 -0.55 12.25 21.12
CA TYR A 38 -1.58 11.64 20.27
C TYR A 38 -1.14 11.55 18.81
N GLY A 39 -0.49 12.60 18.28
CA GLY A 39 0.05 12.60 16.92
C GLY A 39 1.09 11.50 16.67
N ILE A 40 1.98 11.24 17.64
CA ILE A 40 2.96 10.15 17.57
C ILE A 40 2.25 8.79 17.49
N GLY A 41 1.31 8.52 18.41
CA GLY A 41 0.54 7.28 18.43
C GLY A 41 -0.32 7.10 17.17
N LEU A 42 -0.96 8.17 16.69
CA LEU A 42 -1.75 8.17 15.46
C LEU A 42 -0.89 7.82 14.24
N ASN A 43 0.29 8.41 14.11
CA ASN A 43 1.20 8.12 13.01
C ASN A 43 1.68 6.68 13.05
N MET A 44 2.07 6.18 14.23
CA MET A 44 2.46 4.78 14.41
C MET A 44 1.32 3.82 14.05
N GLY A 45 0.11 4.08 14.52
CA GLY A 45 -1.08 3.27 14.19
C GLY A 45 -1.41 3.29 12.70
N LYS A 46 -1.28 4.44 12.04
CA LYS A 46 -1.44 4.53 10.57
C LYS A 46 -0.41 3.68 9.83
N SER A 47 0.86 3.70 10.26
CA SER A 47 1.90 2.86 9.66
C SER A 47 1.61 1.37 9.86
N LEU A 48 1.23 0.94 11.07
CA LEU A 48 0.85 -0.45 11.34
C LEU A 48 -0.34 -0.91 10.50
N ALA A 49 -1.37 -0.07 10.38
CA ALA A 49 -2.53 -0.36 9.54
C ALA A 49 -2.17 -0.47 8.05
N GLN A 50 -1.26 0.37 7.55
CA GLN A 50 -0.75 0.29 6.17
C GLN A 50 0.02 -1.01 5.91
N GLU A 51 0.70 -1.54 6.93
CA GLU A 51 1.39 -2.83 6.85
C GLU A 51 0.42 -4.02 7.02
N GLY A 52 -0.87 -3.79 7.30
CA GLY A 52 -1.88 -4.81 7.51
C GLY A 52 -1.81 -5.48 8.88
N MET A 53 -1.38 -4.71 9.89
CA MET A 53 -1.32 -5.09 11.31
C MET A 53 -2.37 -4.32 12.13
N ASP A 54 -3.55 -4.10 11.56
CA ASP A 54 -4.67 -3.38 12.18
C ASP A 54 -5.39 -4.19 13.28
N ASP A 55 -5.01 -5.45 13.47
CA ASP A 55 -5.57 -6.36 14.45
C ASP A 55 -4.71 -6.54 15.71
N LEU A 56 -3.62 -5.79 15.84
CA LEU A 56 -2.80 -5.75 17.05
C LEU A 56 -3.59 -5.21 18.25
N ASP A 57 -3.29 -5.72 19.45
CA ASP A 57 -3.89 -5.20 20.68
C ASP A 57 -3.32 -3.82 21.03
N SER A 58 -4.08 -2.78 20.68
CA SER A 58 -3.73 -1.39 20.96
C SER A 58 -3.47 -1.09 22.44
N LYS A 59 -4.10 -1.80 23.39
CA LYS A 59 -3.86 -1.63 24.82
C LYS A 59 -2.51 -2.21 25.21
N ALA A 60 -2.13 -3.36 24.65
CA ALA A 60 -0.81 -3.94 24.87
C ALA A 60 0.30 -3.05 24.30
N VAL A 61 0.11 -2.48 23.11
CA VAL A 61 1.04 -1.50 22.52
C VAL A 61 1.19 -0.27 23.41
N ALA A 62 0.07 0.30 23.87
CA ALA A 62 0.09 1.46 24.77
C ALA A 62 0.80 1.13 26.10
N GLN A 63 0.58 -0.06 26.65
CA GLN A 63 1.24 -0.51 27.86
C GLN A 63 2.76 -0.64 27.68
N GLY A 64 3.22 -1.19 26.54
CA GLY A 64 4.65 -1.29 26.23
C GLY A 64 5.34 0.08 26.17
N ILE A 65 4.68 1.08 25.57
CA ILE A 65 5.18 2.47 25.55
C ILE A 65 5.22 3.05 26.96
N GLU A 66 4.15 2.86 27.74
CA GLU A 66 4.07 3.37 29.12
C GLU A 66 5.18 2.79 30.00
N ASP A 67 5.43 1.49 29.90
CA ASP A 67 6.47 0.81 30.67
C ASP A 67 7.87 1.29 30.24
N ALA A 68 8.12 1.44 28.94
CA ALA A 68 9.41 1.93 28.42
C ALA A 68 9.70 3.38 28.82
N VAL A 69 8.74 4.30 28.65
CA VAL A 69 8.89 5.72 29.02
C VAL A 69 8.99 5.87 30.54
N GLY A 70 8.23 5.08 31.29
CA GLY A 70 8.28 5.03 32.75
C GLY A 70 9.54 4.35 33.30
N LYS A 71 10.41 3.79 32.44
CA LYS A 71 11.59 3.01 32.82
C LYS A 71 11.26 1.87 33.79
N LYS A 72 10.09 1.25 33.60
CA LYS A 72 9.67 0.10 34.41
C LYS A 72 10.46 -1.14 33.97
N GLU A 73 10.54 -2.12 34.87
CA GLU A 73 11.10 -3.42 34.53
C GLU A 73 10.26 -4.09 33.43
N GLN A 74 10.95 -4.75 32.50
CA GLN A 74 10.32 -5.44 31.39
C GLN A 74 9.50 -6.63 31.90
N ARG A 75 8.23 -6.69 31.48
CA ARG A 75 7.27 -7.68 31.97
C ARG A 75 7.30 -9.01 31.22
N ILE A 76 7.79 -8.99 29.98
CA ILE A 76 7.87 -10.14 29.08
C ILE A 76 9.33 -10.45 28.83
N LYS A 77 9.73 -11.71 28.86
CA LYS A 77 11.13 -12.09 28.57
C LYS A 77 11.46 -11.84 27.11
N ASP A 78 12.74 -11.58 26.82
CA ASP A 78 13.20 -11.35 25.46
C ASP A 78 12.88 -12.53 24.54
N GLU A 79 12.98 -13.76 25.03
CA GLU A 79 12.65 -14.97 24.25
C GLU A 79 11.16 -15.01 23.86
N GLU A 80 10.26 -14.64 24.76
CA GLU A 80 8.81 -14.59 24.49
C GLU A 80 8.46 -13.48 23.49
N LEU A 81 9.17 -12.35 23.54
CA LEU A 81 9.02 -11.29 22.53
C LEU A 81 9.51 -11.76 21.16
N VAL A 82 10.67 -12.43 21.09
CA VAL A 82 11.21 -12.98 19.84
C VAL A 82 10.24 -14.00 19.22
N GLU A 83 9.67 -14.90 20.02
CA GLU A 83 8.66 -15.86 19.57
C GLU A 83 7.42 -15.15 19.00
N ALA A 84 6.90 -14.13 19.72
CA ALA A 84 5.74 -13.36 19.29
C ALA A 84 5.98 -12.61 17.97
N PHE A 85 7.14 -11.95 17.82
CA PHE A 85 7.50 -11.27 16.57
C PHE A 85 7.73 -12.24 15.41
N THR A 86 8.29 -13.43 15.67
CA THR A 86 8.43 -14.49 14.65
C THR A 86 7.07 -14.96 14.16
N ALA A 87 6.09 -15.13 15.06
CA ALA A 87 4.73 -15.48 14.68
C ALA A 87 4.06 -14.39 13.82
N LEU A 88 4.26 -13.11 14.15
CA LEU A 88 3.76 -11.99 13.35
C LEU A 88 4.39 -11.96 11.95
N GLN A 89 5.70 -12.18 11.85
CA GLN A 89 6.40 -12.26 10.55
C GLN A 89 5.86 -13.40 9.70
N LYS A 90 5.72 -14.61 10.26
CA LYS A 90 5.18 -15.76 9.56
C LYS A 90 3.76 -15.50 9.04
N ARG A 91 2.90 -14.90 9.87
CA ARG A 91 1.55 -14.52 9.45
C ARG A 91 1.57 -13.51 8.30
N ALA A 92 2.48 -12.54 8.34
CA ALA A 92 2.63 -11.58 7.26
C ALA A 92 3.03 -12.28 5.95
N GLU A 93 3.96 -13.24 5.99
CA GLU A 93 4.35 -14.06 4.84
C GLU A 93 3.18 -14.90 4.29
N GLU A 94 2.41 -15.55 5.16
CA GLU A 94 1.22 -16.32 4.77
C GLU A 94 0.18 -15.44 4.08
N ARG A 95 -0.06 -14.22 4.60
CA ARG A 95 -0.96 -13.24 3.98
C ARG A 95 -0.46 -12.80 2.60
N LEU A 96 0.84 -12.52 2.46
CA LEU A 96 1.43 -12.14 1.17
C LEU A 96 1.33 -13.28 0.14
N THR A 97 1.57 -14.51 0.58
CA THR A 97 1.43 -15.72 -0.26
C THR A 97 -0.01 -15.87 -0.74
N LYS A 98 -0.97 -15.79 0.18
CA LYS A 98 -2.39 -15.87 -0.16
C LYS A 98 -2.83 -14.76 -1.10
N ALA A 99 -2.42 -13.51 -0.85
CA ALA A 99 -2.74 -12.38 -1.72
C ALA A 99 -2.15 -12.57 -3.13
N SER A 100 -0.95 -13.14 -3.24
CA SER A 100 -0.30 -13.47 -4.51
C SER A 100 -1.08 -14.56 -5.29
N GLU A 101 -1.54 -15.61 -4.61
CA GLU A 101 -2.35 -16.67 -5.22
C GLU A 101 -3.71 -16.14 -5.70
N GLU A 102 -4.36 -15.31 -4.88
CA GLU A 102 -5.62 -14.65 -5.23
C GLU A 102 -5.45 -13.71 -6.43
N ALA A 103 -4.38 -12.91 -6.45
CA ALA A 103 -4.05 -12.02 -7.56
C ALA A 103 -3.79 -12.80 -8.87
N ALA A 104 -3.03 -13.90 -8.80
CA ALA A 104 -2.77 -14.75 -9.95
C ALA A 104 -4.07 -15.36 -10.52
N ALA A 105 -4.94 -15.90 -9.65
CA ALA A 105 -6.21 -16.49 -10.07
C ALA A 105 -7.16 -15.44 -10.65
N ALA A 106 -7.30 -14.30 -9.99
CA ALA A 106 -8.14 -13.19 -10.46
C ALA A 106 -7.61 -12.61 -11.77
N GLY A 107 -6.29 -12.44 -11.90
CA GLY A 107 -5.63 -11.94 -13.10
C GLY A 107 -5.83 -12.86 -14.31
N LYS A 108 -5.64 -14.16 -14.13
CA LYS A 108 -5.91 -15.15 -15.19
C LYS A 108 -7.36 -15.07 -15.68
N LYS A 109 -8.31 -15.08 -14.75
CA LYS A 109 -9.75 -14.96 -15.08
C LYS A 109 -10.04 -13.65 -15.82
N PHE A 110 -9.47 -12.54 -15.32
CA PHE A 110 -9.63 -11.23 -15.94
C PHE A 110 -9.15 -11.23 -17.40
N LEU A 111 -7.96 -11.75 -17.68
CA LEU A 111 -7.41 -11.80 -19.04
C LEU A 111 -8.23 -12.71 -19.96
N GLU A 112 -8.69 -13.87 -19.48
CA GLU A 112 -9.54 -14.78 -20.25
C GLU A 112 -10.89 -14.14 -20.65
N GLU A 113 -11.47 -13.33 -19.77
CA GLU A 113 -12.71 -12.60 -20.05
C GLU A 113 -12.45 -11.36 -20.92
N ASN A 114 -11.36 -10.64 -20.65
CA ASN A 114 -11.02 -9.41 -21.35
C ASN A 114 -10.63 -9.65 -22.82
N GLY A 115 -9.89 -10.73 -23.09
CA GLY A 115 -9.49 -11.10 -24.46
C GLY A 115 -10.66 -11.47 -25.38
N LYS A 116 -11.85 -11.70 -24.83
CA LYS A 116 -13.09 -11.98 -25.59
C LYS A 116 -13.86 -10.71 -25.95
N LYS A 117 -13.47 -9.56 -25.40
CA LYS A 117 -14.19 -8.29 -25.64
C LYS A 117 -13.90 -7.77 -27.05
N PRO A 118 -14.90 -7.18 -27.74
CA PRO A 118 -14.67 -6.54 -29.02
C PRO A 118 -13.59 -5.44 -28.92
N GLY A 119 -12.69 -5.39 -29.89
CA GLY A 119 -11.60 -4.40 -29.94
C GLY A 119 -10.34 -4.77 -29.14
N VAL A 120 -10.42 -5.79 -28.28
CA VAL A 120 -9.23 -6.33 -27.60
C VAL A 120 -8.52 -7.33 -28.50
N ILE A 121 -7.22 -7.12 -28.68
CA ILE A 121 -6.32 -7.99 -29.44
C ILE A 121 -5.38 -8.66 -28.45
N THR A 122 -5.21 -9.98 -28.55
CA THR A 122 -4.24 -10.75 -27.76
C THR A 122 -3.06 -11.14 -28.65
N THR A 123 -1.84 -10.81 -28.24
CA THR A 123 -0.62 -11.18 -28.96
C THR A 123 -0.14 -12.58 -28.57
N ALA A 124 0.88 -13.08 -29.26
CA ALA A 124 1.45 -14.41 -28.98
C ALA A 124 2.11 -14.51 -27.60
N SER A 125 2.58 -13.39 -27.03
CA SER A 125 3.15 -13.36 -25.67
C SER A 125 2.08 -13.36 -24.58
N GLY A 126 0.81 -13.18 -24.94
CA GLY A 126 -0.30 -13.03 -24.01
C GLY A 126 -0.60 -11.57 -23.63
N LEU A 127 0.19 -10.59 -24.11
CA LEU A 127 -0.19 -9.18 -24.00
C LEU A 127 -1.55 -8.96 -24.66
N GLN A 128 -2.45 -8.25 -23.98
CA GLN A 128 -3.68 -7.79 -24.59
C GLN A 128 -3.67 -6.28 -24.73
N TYR A 129 -4.23 -5.76 -25.80
CA TYR A 129 -4.36 -4.33 -25.99
C TYR A 129 -5.62 -3.95 -26.77
N GLU A 130 -6.01 -2.70 -26.61
CA GLU A 130 -7.10 -2.06 -27.33
C GLU A 130 -6.61 -0.70 -27.85
N VAL A 131 -6.88 -0.41 -29.12
CA VAL A 131 -6.57 0.90 -29.72
C VAL A 131 -7.67 1.89 -29.37
N VAL A 132 -7.39 2.81 -28.45
CA VAL A 132 -8.35 3.83 -27.99
C VAL A 132 -8.36 5.05 -28.92
N LYS A 133 -7.17 5.43 -29.42
CA LYS A 133 -7.00 6.50 -30.40
C LYS A 133 -5.95 6.08 -31.41
N LYS A 134 -6.33 6.14 -32.69
CA LYS A 134 -5.44 5.84 -33.81
C LYS A 134 -4.74 7.10 -34.31
N ALA A 135 -3.52 6.92 -34.80
CA ALA A 135 -2.69 7.93 -35.45
C ALA A 135 -1.70 7.21 -36.39
N ASP A 136 -1.13 7.95 -37.34
CA ASP A 136 -0.25 7.40 -38.38
C ASP A 136 1.20 7.93 -38.25
N GLY A 137 1.64 8.23 -37.02
CA GLY A 137 3.01 8.67 -36.74
C GLY A 137 4.05 7.55 -36.87
N PRO A 138 5.35 7.81 -36.71
CA PRO A 138 6.37 6.75 -36.72
C PRO A 138 6.20 5.78 -35.54
N GLN A 139 6.64 4.53 -35.72
CA GLN A 139 6.74 3.54 -34.64
C GLN A 139 8.13 3.58 -33.98
N PRO A 140 8.22 3.44 -32.65
CA PRO A 140 9.49 3.43 -31.93
C PRO A 140 10.25 2.11 -32.13
N LYS A 141 11.58 2.19 -32.13
CA LYS A 141 12.49 1.05 -32.08
C LYS A 141 12.83 0.69 -30.63
N PRO A 142 13.29 -0.55 -30.35
CA PRO A 142 13.73 -0.95 -29.01
C PRO A 142 14.81 -0.05 -28.37
N THR A 143 15.60 0.63 -29.20
CA THR A 143 16.71 1.49 -28.77
C THR A 143 16.30 2.95 -28.54
N ASP A 144 15.06 3.31 -28.88
CA ASP A 144 14.61 4.68 -28.83
C ASP A 144 14.24 5.10 -27.39
N VAL A 145 14.18 6.41 -27.19
CA VAL A 145 13.56 7.03 -26.02
C VAL A 145 12.22 7.60 -26.48
N VAL A 146 11.16 7.31 -25.75
CA VAL A 146 9.81 7.79 -26.06
C VAL A 146 9.32 8.74 -24.98
N THR A 147 8.51 9.72 -25.37
CA THR A 147 7.77 10.59 -24.46
C THR A 147 6.33 10.08 -24.39
N VAL A 148 5.83 9.80 -23.19
CA VAL A 148 4.50 9.20 -22.99
C VAL A 148 3.70 9.87 -21.88
N HIS A 149 2.37 9.81 -22.02
CA HIS A 149 1.45 9.91 -20.89
C HIS A 149 0.93 8.52 -20.54
N TYR A 150 0.78 8.23 -19.25
CA TYR A 150 0.21 6.96 -18.82
C TYR A 150 -0.52 7.05 -17.48
N GLU A 151 -1.43 6.11 -17.28
CA GLU A 151 -2.02 5.77 -15.98
C GLU A 151 -1.99 4.25 -15.83
N GLY A 152 -1.34 3.77 -14.77
CA GLY A 152 -1.24 2.36 -14.39
C GLY A 152 -2.17 2.04 -13.23
N LYS A 153 -2.99 1.00 -13.40
CA LYS A 153 -3.93 0.50 -12.40
C LYS A 153 -3.96 -1.02 -12.34
N LEU A 154 -4.38 -1.54 -11.19
CA LEU A 154 -4.70 -2.95 -11.02
C LEU A 154 -6.07 -3.27 -11.66
N THR A 155 -6.40 -4.55 -11.78
CA THR A 155 -7.66 -5.02 -12.37
C THR A 155 -8.90 -4.62 -11.56
N ASP A 156 -8.73 -4.27 -10.28
CA ASP A 156 -9.77 -3.70 -9.41
C ASP A 156 -9.97 -2.18 -9.58
N GLY A 157 -9.16 -1.54 -10.44
CA GLY A 157 -9.21 -0.11 -10.72
C GLY A 157 -8.33 0.76 -9.81
N LYS A 158 -7.63 0.18 -8.82
CA LYS A 158 -6.70 0.93 -7.96
C LYS A 158 -5.51 1.43 -8.77
N VAL A 159 -5.38 2.75 -8.88
CA VAL A 159 -4.24 3.41 -9.51
C VAL A 159 -3.00 3.24 -8.63
N PHE A 160 -1.88 2.84 -9.25
CA PHE A 160 -0.59 2.72 -8.56
C PHE A 160 0.45 3.73 -9.08
N ASP A 161 0.27 4.24 -10.29
CA ASP A 161 1.17 5.24 -10.88
C ASP A 161 0.46 6.00 -12.01
N SER A 162 0.65 7.32 -12.11
CA SER A 162 0.04 8.15 -13.17
C SER A 162 0.91 9.36 -13.47
N SER A 163 1.35 9.50 -14.74
CA SER A 163 2.02 10.72 -15.20
C SER A 163 1.02 11.86 -15.46
N VAL A 164 -0.24 11.52 -15.73
CA VAL A 164 -1.31 12.50 -15.91
C VAL A 164 -1.62 13.21 -14.59
N GLU A 165 -1.70 12.48 -13.47
CA GLU A 165 -1.89 13.08 -12.14
C GLU A 165 -0.70 13.95 -11.72
N ARG A 166 0.52 13.59 -12.15
CA ARG A 166 1.72 14.44 -11.95
C ARG A 166 1.73 15.70 -12.83
N GLY A 167 0.88 15.75 -13.86
CA GLY A 167 0.74 16.91 -14.75
C GLY A 167 1.84 17.05 -15.81
N SER A 168 2.72 16.06 -15.98
CA SER A 168 3.78 16.09 -16.99
C SER A 168 4.06 14.72 -17.59
N PRO A 169 4.33 14.65 -18.91
CA PRO A 169 4.73 13.42 -19.56
C PRO A 169 6.12 13.00 -19.09
N ILE A 170 6.47 11.74 -19.31
CA ILE A 170 7.78 11.17 -18.95
C ILE A 170 8.50 10.67 -20.20
N ASP A 171 9.82 10.82 -20.19
CA ASP A 171 10.71 10.21 -21.17
C ASP A 171 11.22 8.87 -20.65
N LEU A 172 11.07 7.82 -21.44
CA LEU A 172 11.47 6.46 -21.06
C LEU A 172 12.23 5.78 -22.21
N PRO A 173 13.37 5.12 -21.96
CA PRO A 173 13.97 4.22 -22.94
C PRO A 173 13.06 3.01 -23.15
N VAL A 174 12.74 2.67 -24.39
CA VAL A 174 11.82 1.56 -24.72
C VAL A 174 12.34 0.24 -24.13
N SER A 175 13.65 0.01 -24.09
CA SER A 175 14.25 -1.20 -23.51
C SER A 175 14.39 -1.18 -21.97
N GLY A 176 14.12 -0.05 -21.31
CA GLY A 176 14.28 0.10 -19.86
C GLY A 176 12.99 -0.04 -19.07
N VAL A 177 11.90 -0.49 -19.70
CA VAL A 177 10.58 -0.71 -19.08
C VAL A 177 10.22 -2.19 -19.09
N ILE A 178 9.12 -2.55 -18.42
CA ILE A 178 8.66 -3.95 -18.34
C ILE A 178 8.39 -4.56 -19.73
N PRO A 179 8.56 -5.88 -19.93
CA PRO A 179 8.44 -6.52 -21.24
C PRO A 179 7.15 -6.21 -21.99
N GLY A 180 6.01 -6.12 -21.30
CA GLY A 180 4.73 -5.78 -21.90
C GLY A 180 4.66 -4.36 -22.44
N TRP A 181 5.39 -3.41 -21.83
CA TRP A 181 5.56 -2.07 -22.39
C TRP A 181 6.51 -2.07 -23.59
N VAL A 182 7.61 -2.81 -23.52
CA VAL A 182 8.56 -2.95 -24.65
C VAL A 182 7.82 -3.42 -25.90
N GLU A 183 6.98 -4.45 -25.75
CA GLU A 183 6.15 -4.97 -26.83
C GLU A 183 5.06 -3.97 -27.25
N GLY A 184 4.27 -3.47 -26.28
CA GLY A 184 3.16 -2.56 -26.56
C GLY A 184 3.58 -1.28 -27.29
N LEU A 185 4.68 -0.65 -26.87
CA LEU A 185 5.21 0.55 -27.50
C LEU A 185 5.61 0.33 -28.96
N GLN A 186 6.18 -0.83 -29.29
CA GLN A 186 6.56 -1.17 -30.67
C GLN A 186 5.37 -1.49 -31.57
N LEU A 187 4.18 -1.72 -31.00
CA LEU A 187 2.92 -1.83 -31.75
C LEU A 187 2.31 -0.45 -32.03
N MET A 188 2.62 0.55 -31.20
CA MET A 188 2.05 1.89 -31.26
C MET A 188 2.76 2.79 -32.28
N HIS A 189 1.98 3.66 -32.90
CA HIS A 189 2.45 4.80 -33.67
C HIS A 189 2.41 6.07 -32.80
N VAL A 190 3.32 7.01 -33.03
CA VAL A 190 3.27 8.31 -32.34
C VAL A 190 1.91 8.99 -32.58
N GLY A 191 1.30 9.46 -31.50
CA GLY A 191 -0.04 10.04 -31.44
C GLY A 191 -1.14 9.06 -31.03
N GLU A 192 -0.84 7.76 -30.98
CA GLU A 192 -1.80 6.73 -30.56
C GLU A 192 -1.99 6.70 -29.04
N LYS A 193 -3.20 6.30 -28.64
CA LYS A 193 -3.53 5.94 -27.26
C LYS A 193 -4.00 4.50 -27.23
N TYR A 194 -3.32 3.66 -26.46
CA TYR A 194 -3.66 2.27 -26.26
C TYR A 194 -4.13 2.06 -24.82
N LYS A 195 -4.94 1.03 -24.64
CA LYS A 195 -5.14 0.42 -23.33
C LYS A 195 -4.47 -0.94 -23.34
N LEU A 196 -3.44 -1.12 -22.52
CA LEU A 196 -2.69 -2.36 -22.38
C LEU A 196 -3.20 -3.13 -21.17
N TYR A 197 -3.30 -4.45 -21.29
CA TYR A 197 -3.55 -5.38 -20.20
C TYR A 197 -2.41 -6.39 -20.20
N ILE A 198 -1.53 -6.26 -19.22
CA ILE A 198 -0.23 -6.89 -19.19
C ILE A 198 -0.26 -8.04 -18.18
N PRO A 199 -0.14 -9.31 -18.62
CA PRO A 199 0.04 -10.45 -17.74
C PRO A 199 1.25 -10.27 -16.81
N ALA A 200 1.21 -10.92 -15.64
CA ALA A 200 2.26 -10.77 -14.64
C ALA A 200 3.65 -11.13 -15.20
N GLU A 201 3.73 -12.14 -16.06
CA GLU A 201 4.95 -12.61 -16.71
C GLU A 201 5.60 -11.57 -17.64
N LEU A 202 4.80 -10.63 -18.16
CA LEU A 202 5.25 -9.48 -18.96
C LEU A 202 5.38 -8.20 -18.12
N ALA A 203 5.18 -8.30 -16.81
CA ALA A 203 5.27 -7.21 -15.84
C ALA A 203 6.34 -7.53 -14.76
N TYR A 204 5.90 -7.75 -13.51
CA TYR A 204 6.79 -7.98 -12.36
C TYR A 204 6.77 -9.43 -11.84
N GLY A 205 5.98 -10.32 -12.45
CA GLY A 205 5.89 -11.73 -12.10
C GLY A 205 5.57 -11.96 -10.63
N ALA A 206 6.24 -12.94 -10.01
CA ALA A 206 6.10 -13.28 -8.61
C ALA A 206 6.73 -12.26 -7.64
N GLN A 207 7.32 -11.17 -8.15
CA GLN A 207 7.88 -10.11 -7.34
C GLN A 207 6.84 -9.01 -7.12
N SER A 208 6.93 -8.33 -5.98
CA SER A 208 6.16 -7.12 -5.67
C SER A 208 7.11 -5.92 -5.72
N PRO A 209 7.06 -5.09 -6.77
CA PRO A 209 7.98 -3.95 -6.90
C PRO A 209 7.64 -2.81 -5.92
N SER A 210 6.42 -2.79 -5.39
CA SER A 210 5.96 -1.84 -4.38
C SER A 210 4.78 -2.45 -3.59
N PRO A 211 4.50 -1.97 -2.37
CA PRO A 211 3.34 -2.42 -1.59
C PRO A 211 1.98 -2.22 -2.30
N LEU A 212 1.93 -1.38 -3.34
CA LEU A 212 0.72 -1.13 -4.12
C LEU A 212 0.48 -2.16 -5.23
N ILE A 213 1.53 -2.91 -5.64
CA ILE A 213 1.46 -3.91 -6.70
C ILE A 213 1.77 -5.27 -6.09
N PRO A 214 0.74 -6.07 -5.75
CA PRO A 214 0.93 -7.44 -5.29
C PRO A 214 1.69 -8.28 -6.32
N ALA A 215 2.38 -9.31 -5.84
CA ALA A 215 2.96 -10.33 -6.71
C ALA A 215 1.87 -10.95 -7.61
N ASN A 216 2.27 -11.35 -8.83
CA ASN A 216 1.42 -11.95 -9.86
C ASN A 216 0.24 -11.06 -10.33
N SER A 217 0.33 -9.74 -10.13
CA SER A 217 -0.70 -8.81 -10.61
C SER A 217 -0.68 -8.65 -12.13
N VAL A 218 -1.86 -8.68 -12.73
CA VAL A 218 -2.10 -8.13 -14.07
C VAL A 218 -2.13 -6.61 -13.97
N LEU A 219 -1.39 -5.93 -14.85
CA LEU A 219 -1.35 -4.47 -14.88
C LEU A 219 -2.17 -3.95 -16.05
N VAL A 220 -2.96 -2.92 -15.80
CA VAL A 220 -3.73 -2.23 -16.84
C VAL A 220 -3.15 -0.83 -17.01
N PHE A 221 -2.78 -0.48 -18.23
CA PHE A 221 -2.25 0.83 -18.56
C PHE A 221 -3.10 1.52 -19.61
N ASP A 222 -3.54 2.75 -19.34
CA ASP A 222 -3.92 3.68 -20.39
C ASP A 222 -2.66 4.43 -20.81
N LEU A 223 -2.17 4.21 -22.03
CA LEU A 223 -0.87 4.68 -22.51
C LEU A 223 -1.05 5.53 -23.77
N GLU A 224 -0.50 6.75 -23.78
CA GLU A 224 -0.46 7.64 -24.96
C GLU A 224 0.99 7.89 -25.35
N LEU A 225 1.33 7.54 -26.60
CA LEU A 225 2.67 7.76 -27.16
C LEU A 225 2.71 9.15 -27.81
N LEU A 226 3.45 10.08 -27.23
CA LEU A 226 3.46 11.48 -27.64
C LEU A 226 4.56 11.79 -28.66
N ALA A 227 5.74 11.20 -28.48
CA ALA A 227 6.88 11.43 -29.34
C ALA A 227 7.94 10.32 -29.22
N ILE A 228 8.79 10.24 -30.24
CA ILE A 228 10.08 9.55 -30.18
C ILE A 228 11.15 10.64 -30.08
N LYS A 229 12.00 10.57 -29.05
CA LYS A 229 13.08 11.52 -28.87
C LYS A 229 14.14 11.29 -29.94
N ASP A 230 14.48 12.36 -30.65
CA ASP A 230 15.55 12.35 -31.63
C ASP A 230 16.90 12.16 -30.91
N PRO A 231 17.66 11.07 -31.17
CA PRO A 231 18.97 10.86 -30.57
C PRO A 231 19.94 12.01 -30.86
N ALA A 232 19.73 12.78 -31.94
CA ALA A 232 20.56 13.94 -32.28
C ALA A 232 20.39 15.16 -31.34
N LYS A 233 19.28 15.25 -30.59
CA LYS A 233 19.01 16.37 -29.67
C LYS A 233 19.35 16.08 -28.20
N ALA A 234 19.72 14.85 -27.87
CA ALA A 234 20.11 14.47 -26.50
C ALA A 234 21.52 14.96 -26.11
N GLY A 235 22.32 15.45 -27.07
CA GLY A 235 23.66 16.01 -26.85
C GLY A 235 23.71 17.51 -26.56
N GLU A 236 22.62 18.25 -26.76
CA GLU A 236 22.53 19.66 -26.40
C GLU A 236 21.96 19.79 -24.99
N ALA A 237 22.81 19.55 -23.99
CA ALA A 237 22.54 20.07 -22.66
C ALA A 237 22.46 21.61 -22.76
N PRO A 238 21.53 22.28 -22.03
CA PRO A 238 21.47 23.73 -22.06
C PRO A 238 22.77 24.28 -21.47
N ALA A 239 23.54 24.97 -22.30
CA ALA A 239 24.66 25.78 -21.82
C ALA A 239 24.09 26.78 -20.78
N LYS A 240 24.60 26.68 -19.55
CA LYS A 240 24.39 27.72 -18.52
C LYS A 240 25.18 28.97 -18.87
#